data_AF-A0A2J7QY34-F1
#
_entry.id   AF-A0A2J7QY34-F1
#
_cell.length_a   1.000
_cell.length_b   1.000
_cell.length_c   1.000
_cell.angle_alpha   90.00
_cell.angle_beta   90.00
_cell.angle_gamma   90.00
#
_symmetry.space_group_name_H-M   'P 1'
#
loop_
_entity.id
_entity.type
_entity.pdbx_description
1 polymer ?
#
loop_
_entity_poly.entity_id
_entity_poly.type
_entity_poly.pdbx_seq_one_letter_code
_entity_poly.pdbx_strand_id
1 'polypeptide(L)'
;MFSKQEQRSWIKIECARGRTARQCHQGLQEACGESALPYRTVSRWVKAFNQGRQNVADIRRPGRPSASEEEVYALSALLESD
;
A
#
# COMPACT_ATOMS: atom_id res chain seq x y z
N MET A 1 11.42 -12.71 -14.08
CA MET A 1 10.94 -12.76 -12.68
C MET A 1 9.99 -11.60 -12.47
N PHE A 2 8.77 -11.85 -11.98
CA PHE A 2 7.76 -10.80 -11.87
C PHE A 2 8.10 -9.80 -10.77
N SER A 3 8.10 -8.52 -11.11
CA SER A 3 8.24 -7.42 -10.15
C SER A 3 7.11 -7.43 -9.13
N LYS A 4 7.33 -6.76 -7.99
CA LYS A 4 6.30 -6.61 -6.96
C LYS A 4 5.04 -5.93 -7.48
N GLN A 5 5.18 -5.00 -8.44
CA GLN A 5 4.04 -4.29 -9.03
C GLN A 5 3.23 -5.22 -9.96
N GLU A 6 3.89 -6.02 -10.78
CA GLU A 6 3.23 -7.02 -11.63
C GLU A 6 2.47 -8.06 -10.80
N GLN A 7 3.07 -8.55 -9.71
CA GLN A 7 2.38 -9.46 -8.78
C GLN A 7 1.14 -8.81 -8.14
N ARG A 8 1.18 -7.51 -7.80
CA ARG A 8 0.01 -6.76 -7.30
C ARG A 8 -1.06 -6.58 -8.37
N SER A 9 -0.68 -6.32 -9.62
CA SER A 9 -1.61 -6.26 -10.75
C SER A 9 -2.30 -7.59 -10.97
N TRP A 10 -1.57 -8.69 -10.88
CA TRP A 10 -2.15 -10.03 -10.97
C TRP A 10 -3.13 -10.29 -9.81
N ILE A 11 -2.76 -9.97 -8.57
CA ILE A 11 -3.68 -10.07 -7.41
C ILE A 11 -4.97 -9.27 -7.66
N LYS A 12 -4.88 -8.07 -8.23
CA LYS A 12 -6.06 -7.24 -8.55
C LYS A 12 -7.04 -7.96 -9.47
N ILE A 13 -6.53 -8.58 -10.54
CA ILE A 13 -7.34 -9.35 -11.50
C ILE A 13 -7.98 -10.55 -10.81
N GLU A 14 -7.22 -11.28 -9.99
CA GLU A 14 -7.74 -12.44 -9.27
C GLU A 14 -8.80 -12.08 -8.21
N CYS A 15 -8.67 -10.94 -7.54
CA CYS A 15 -9.71 -10.43 -6.64
C CYS A 15 -11.00 -10.10 -7.42
N ALA A 16 -10.88 -9.50 -8.61
CA ALA A 16 -12.04 -9.25 -9.47
C ALA A 16 -12.72 -10.55 -9.95
N ARG A 17 -11.97 -11.66 -10.01
CA ARG A 17 -12.49 -13.02 -10.26
C ARG A 17 -13.07 -13.69 -9.01
N GLY A 18 -13.13 -12.99 -7.87
CA GLY A 18 -13.66 -13.51 -6.61
C GLY A 18 -12.71 -14.43 -5.85
N ARG A 19 -11.42 -14.48 -6.21
CA ARG A 19 -10.45 -15.32 -5.48
C ARG A 19 -10.13 -14.76 -4.10
N THR A 20 -9.97 -15.67 -3.14
CA THR A 20 -9.58 -15.34 -1.78
C THR A 20 -8.08 -15.07 -1.68
N ALA A 21 -7.64 -14.41 -0.60
CA ALA A 21 -6.23 -14.14 -0.36
C ALA A 21 -5.35 -15.41 -0.31
N ARG A 22 -5.91 -16.53 0.18
CA ARG A 22 -5.22 -17.83 0.19
C ARG A 22 -4.98 -18.36 -1.21
N GLN A 23 -6.00 -18.32 -2.07
CA GLN A 23 -5.89 -18.75 -3.47
C GLN A 23 -4.93 -17.85 -4.26
N CYS A 24 -4.98 -16.53 -4.04
CA CYS A 24 -4.03 -15.60 -4.66
C CYS A 24 -2.58 -15.89 -4.22
N HIS A 25 -2.36 -16.17 -2.93
CA HIS A 25 -1.01 -16.49 -2.45
C HIS A 25 -0.49 -17.80 -3.03
N GLN A 26 -1.32 -18.84 -3.08
CA GLN A 26 -0.94 -20.11 -3.68
C GLN A 26 -0.57 -19.95 -5.16
N GLY A 27 -1.40 -19.25 -5.95
CA GLY A 27 -1.07 -19.00 -7.37
C GLY A 27 0.19 -18.16 -7.57
N LEU A 28 0.49 -17.22 -6.65
CA LEU A 28 1.76 -16.50 -6.67
C LEU A 28 2.95 -17.40 -6.32
N GLN A 29 2.81 -18.32 -5.36
CA GLN A 29 3.87 -19.28 -5.04
C GLN A 29 4.14 -20.22 -6.22
N GLU A 30 3.10 -20.69 -6.90
CA GLU A 30 3.22 -21.53 -8.11
C GLU A 30 3.93 -20.79 -9.26
N ALA A 31 3.63 -19.50 -9.46
CA ALA A 31 4.21 -18.72 -10.57
C ALA A 31 5.57 -18.07 -10.27
N CYS A 32 5.81 -17.65 -9.03
CA CYS A 32 6.97 -16.82 -8.64
C CYS A 32 7.93 -17.51 -7.66
N GLY A 33 7.57 -18.68 -7.12
CA GLY A 33 8.37 -19.42 -6.14
C GLY A 33 8.79 -18.55 -4.95
N GLU A 34 10.08 -18.56 -4.63
CA GLU A 34 10.68 -17.76 -3.54
C GLU A 34 10.50 -16.25 -3.70
N SER A 35 10.28 -15.79 -4.93
CA SER A 35 10.06 -14.37 -5.20
C SER A 35 8.59 -13.92 -5.16
N ALA A 36 7.69 -14.83 -4.77
CA ALA A 36 6.31 -14.50 -4.48
C ALA A 36 6.20 -13.50 -3.32
N LEU A 37 5.23 -12.58 -3.43
CA LEU A 37 4.89 -11.70 -2.32
C LEU A 37 4.43 -12.52 -1.10
N PRO A 38 4.93 -12.19 0.12
CA PRO A 38 4.51 -12.89 1.33
C PRO A 38 3.00 -12.81 1.55
N TYR A 39 2.41 -13.85 2.13
CA TYR A 39 0.97 -13.94 2.42
C TYR A 39 0.38 -12.67 3.07
N ARG A 40 1.08 -12.10 4.05
CA ARG A 40 0.63 -10.87 4.73
C ARG A 40 0.46 -9.68 3.77
N THR A 41 1.34 -9.58 2.77
CA THR A 41 1.24 -8.56 1.73
C THR A 41 0.09 -8.86 0.78
N VAL A 42 -0.06 -10.11 0.35
CA VAL A 42 -1.19 -10.55 -0.50
C VAL A 42 -2.53 -10.24 0.18
N SER A 43 -2.70 -10.63 1.44
CA SER A 43 -3.92 -10.38 2.22
C SER A 43 -4.26 -8.89 2.31
N ARG A 44 -3.27 -8.02 2.54
CA ARG A 44 -3.45 -6.56 2.56
C ARG A 44 -3.93 -6.01 1.21
N TRP A 45 -3.32 -6.47 0.11
CA TRP A 45 -3.71 -6.04 -1.23
C TRP A 45 -5.10 -6.52 -1.62
N VAL A 46 -5.42 -7.79 -1.33
CA VAL A 46 -6.76 -8.36 -1.55
C VAL A 46 -7.81 -7.56 -0.79
N LYS A 47 -7.57 -7.26 0.49
CA LYS A 47 -8.47 -6.42 1.29
C LYS A 47 -8.64 -5.03 0.66
N ALA A 48 -7.54 -4.39 0.25
CA ALA A 48 -7.59 -3.05 -0.34
C ALA A 48 -8.36 -3.04 -1.68
N PHE A 49 -8.17 -4.06 -2.53
CA PHE A 49 -8.91 -4.19 -3.79
C PHE A 49 -10.40 -4.45 -3.57
N ASN A 50 -10.75 -5.29 -2.59
CA ASN A 50 -12.15 -5.49 -2.19
C ASN A 50 -12.79 -4.22 -1.61
N GLN A 51 -12.00 -3.30 -1.06
CA GLN A 51 -12.43 -1.97 -0.62
C GLN A 51 -12.46 -0.93 -1.75
N GLY A 52 -12.26 -1.34 -3.01
CA GLY A 52 -12.39 -0.48 -4.18
C GLY A 52 -11.09 0.20 -4.64
N ARG A 53 -9.93 -0.09 -4.03
CA ARG A 53 -8.64 0.46 -4.49
C ARG A 53 -8.38 0.04 -5.94
N GLN A 54 -8.05 1.01 -6.80
CA GLN A 54 -7.71 0.73 -8.21
C GLN A 54 -6.22 0.76 -8.50
N ASN A 55 -5.43 1.53 -7.74
CA ASN A 55 -4.00 1.63 -7.97
C ASN A 55 -3.26 0.37 -7.46
N VAL A 56 -2.17 0.02 -8.13
CA VAL A 56 -1.25 -1.08 -7.75
C VAL A 56 0.08 -0.56 -7.19
N ALA A 57 0.30 0.75 -7.32
CA ALA A 57 1.47 1.44 -6.80
C ALA A 57 1.31 1.72 -5.30
N ASP A 58 2.42 1.83 -4.57
CA ASP A 58 2.35 2.29 -3.19
C ASP A 58 1.86 3.74 -3.14
N ILE A 59 0.90 4.03 -2.25
CA ILE A 59 0.44 5.38 -2.01
C ILE A 59 1.56 6.10 -1.26
N ARG A 60 1.99 7.26 -1.77
CA ARG A 60 2.99 8.08 -1.08
C ARG A 60 2.47 8.40 0.32
N ARG A 61 3.28 8.08 1.32
CA ARG A 61 2.98 8.51 2.68
C ARG A 61 3.25 10.01 2.74
N PRO A 62 2.33 10.83 3.28
CA PRO A 62 2.73 12.16 3.71
C PRO A 62 3.90 11.94 4.67
N GLY A 63 5.03 12.55 4.35
CA GLY A 63 6.20 12.50 5.21
C GLY A 63 5.89 13.12 6.57
N ARG A 64 6.87 13.13 7.47
CA ARG A 64 6.78 14.00 8.64
C ARG A 64 6.67 15.44 8.12
N PRO A 65 5.65 16.22 8.49
CA PRO A 65 5.64 17.65 8.20
C PRO A 65 6.92 18.25 8.79
N SER A 66 7.75 18.86 7.93
CA SER A 66 8.87 19.67 8.40
C SER A 66 8.29 21.02 8.76
N ALA A 67 8.22 21.34 10.05
CA ALA A 67 7.91 22.70 10.48
C ALA A 67 9.12 23.58 10.17
N SER A 68 8.93 24.70 9.47
CA SER A 68 9.99 25.69 9.31
C SER A 68 10.14 26.53 10.58
N GLU A 69 11.30 27.16 10.79
CA GLU A 69 11.49 28.06 11.94
C GLU A 69 10.48 29.22 11.91
N GLU A 70 10.06 29.66 10.72
CA GLU A 70 9.01 30.67 10.56
C GLU A 70 7.64 30.16 11.01
N GLU A 71 7.29 28.91 10.73
CA GLU A 71 6.03 28.30 11.21
C GLU A 71 6.04 28.14 12.74
N VAL A 72 7.19 27.80 13.32
CA VAL A 72 7.36 27.69 14.77
C VAL A 72 7.25 29.07 15.44
N TYR A 73 7.89 30.09 14.87
CA TYR A 73 7.85 31.47 15.37
C TYR A 73 6.47 32.11 15.24
N ALA A 74 5.77 31.85 14.12
CA ALA A 74 4.40 32.32 13.93
C ALA A 74 3.43 31.72 14.96
N LEU A 75 3.62 30.44 15.31
CA LEU A 75 2.83 29.78 16.35
C LEU A 75 3.14 30.33 17.75
N SER A 76 4.41 30.63 18.07
CA SER A 76 4.75 31.21 19.38
C SER A 76 4.19 32.63 19.53
N ALA A 77 4.27 33.46 18.50
CA ALA A 77 3.73 34.81 18.52
C ALA A 77 2.20 34.85 18.71
N LEU A 78 1.48 33.86 18.19
CA LEU A 78 0.04 33.69 18.39
C LEU A 78 -0.31 33.28 19.83
N LEU A 79 0.46 32.38 20.45
CA LEU A 79 0.25 31.97 21.84
C LEU A 79 0.56 33.07 22.86
N GLU A 80 1.48 33.99 22.53
CA GLU A 80 1.83 35.13 23.39
C GLU A 80 0.80 36.27 23.32
N SER A 81 -0.21 36.16 22.44
CA SER A 81 -1.24 37.18 22.23
C SER A 81 -2.57 36.93 22.96
N ASP A 82 -2.68 35.88 23.78
CA ASP A 82 -3.79 35.57 24.70
C ASP A 82 -3.45 35.94 26.17
#